data_AF-A0A6J5JKA7-F1
#
_entry.id   AF-A0A6J5JKA7-F1
#
_cell.length_a   1.000
_cell.length_b   1.000
_cell.length_c   1.000
_cell.angle_alpha   90.00
_cell.angle_beta   90.00
_cell.angle_gamma   90.00
#
_symmetry.space_group_name_H-M   'P 1'
#
loop_
_entity.id
_entity.type
_entity.pdbx_description
1 polymer ?
#
loop_
_entity_poly.entity_id
_entity_poly.type
_entity_poly.pdbx_seq_one_letter_code
_entity_poly.pdbx_strand_id
1 'polypeptide(L)'
;MKKIVVLLSMALAGCAASVKPVSVPDGTQGYAISCDGSADDWTTCYNAAAKACGGKYRIVNTDGNSTATGLGPLVRRSLIVSCKG
;
A
#
# COMPACT_ATOMS: atom_id res chain seq x y z
N MET A 1 -23.54 25.78 7.69
CA MET A 1 -22.15 25.87 7.22
C MET A 1 -21.41 24.58 7.57
N LYS A 2 -21.47 23.54 6.73
CA LYS A 2 -20.81 22.25 6.99
C LYS A 2 -19.49 22.26 6.20
N LYS A 3 -18.36 22.41 6.90
CA LYS A 3 -17.04 22.54 6.30
C LYS A 3 -16.65 21.19 5.70
N ILE A 4 -16.75 21.07 4.38
CA ILE A 4 -16.23 19.92 3.62
C ILE A 4 -14.71 20.07 3.63
N VAL A 5 -14.06 19.32 4.51
CA VAL A 5 -12.61 19.22 4.55
C VAL A 5 -12.19 18.25 3.44
N VAL A 6 -11.84 18.81 2.28
CA VAL A 6 -11.18 18.08 1.21
C VAL A 6 -9.74 17.83 1.64
N LEU A 7 -9.46 16.61 2.10
CA LEU A 7 -8.09 16.16 2.37
C LEU A 7 -7.38 15.93 1.04
N LEU A 8 -6.45 16.84 0.76
CA LEU A 8 -5.56 16.85 -0.39
C LEU A 8 -4.62 15.64 -0.33
N SER A 9 -4.89 14.60 -1.13
CA SER A 9 -3.99 13.45 -1.26
C SER A 9 -2.86 13.77 -2.25
N MET A 10 -1.70 14.14 -1.72
CA MET A 10 -0.44 14.30 -2.46
C MET A 10 0.03 12.92 -2.98
N ALA A 11 -0.31 12.59 -4.22
CA ALA A 11 0.24 11.41 -4.90
C ALA A 11 1.57 11.79 -5.57
N LEU A 12 2.68 11.60 -4.87
CA LEU A 12 4.00 11.59 -5.50
C LEU A 12 4.13 10.29 -6.30
N ALA A 13 3.92 10.35 -7.61
CA ALA A 13 4.20 9.25 -8.54
C ALA A 13 5.71 9.23 -8.85
N GLY A 14 6.51 8.66 -7.95
CA GLY A 14 7.85 8.16 -8.25
C GLY A 14 7.85 6.64 -8.41
N CYS A 15 8.98 6.01 -8.76
CA CYS A 15 9.22 4.56 -8.69
C CYS A 15 9.17 4.01 -7.24
N ALA A 16 8.12 4.34 -6.51
CA ALA A 16 7.83 3.99 -5.13
C ALA A 16 6.44 3.34 -5.08
N ALA A 17 6.17 2.59 -4.02
CA ALA A 17 4.92 1.84 -3.88
C ALA A 17 3.68 2.69 -4.22
N SER A 18 2.82 2.13 -5.08
CA SER A 18 1.52 2.71 -5.39
C SER A 18 0.56 2.48 -4.22
N VAL A 19 -0.26 3.47 -3.89
CA VAL A 19 -1.25 3.41 -2.80
C VAL A 19 -2.60 3.82 -3.35
N LYS A 20 -3.63 3.01 -3.14
CA LYS A 20 -5.02 3.25 -3.56
C LYS A 20 -5.97 3.04 -2.37
N PRO A 21 -6.88 3.98 -2.07
CA PRO A 21 -7.89 3.75 -1.04
C PRO A 21 -8.83 2.62 -1.45
N VAL A 22 -9.22 1.78 -0.49
CA VAL A 22 -10.16 0.68 -0.69
C VAL A 22 -11.11 0.56 0.50
N SER A 23 -12.32 0.05 0.25
CA SER A 23 -13.23 -0.36 1.31
C SER A 23 -12.79 -1.71 1.85
N VAL A 24 -12.51 -1.78 3.14
CA VAL A 24 -12.16 -3.02 3.84
C VAL A 24 -13.38 -3.58 4.58
N PRO A 25 -13.46 -4.91 4.80
CA PRO A 25 -14.65 -5.55 5.38
C PRO A 25 -15.02 -5.05 6.78
N ASP A 26 -14.06 -4.52 7.54
CA ASP A 26 -14.25 -3.95 8.87
C ASP A 26 -14.77 -2.50 8.85
N GLY A 27 -15.01 -1.91 7.68
CA GLY A 27 -15.62 -0.58 7.52
C GLY A 27 -14.69 0.59 7.86
N THR A 28 -13.44 0.34 8.21
CA THR A 28 -12.42 1.37 8.44
C THR A 28 -11.81 1.86 7.12
N GLN A 29 -11.03 2.94 7.18
CA GLN A 29 -10.23 3.39 6.04
C GLN A 29 -9.19 2.32 5.70
N GLY A 30 -9.18 1.83 4.46
CA GLY A 30 -8.19 0.89 3.98
C GLY A 30 -7.41 1.37 2.77
N TYR A 31 -6.26 0.75 2.53
CA TYR A 31 -5.42 1.02 1.35
C TYR A 31 -4.92 -0.28 0.71
N ALA A 32 -5.05 -0.38 -0.60
CA ALA A 32 -4.34 -1.35 -1.43
C ALA A 32 -3.03 -0.72 -1.89
N ILE A 33 -1.93 -1.42 -1.65
CA ILE A 33 -0.57 -0.93 -1.84
C ILE A 33 0.16 -1.92 -2.71
N SER A 34 0.74 -1.47 -3.83
CA SER A 34 1.58 -2.32 -4.68
C SER A 34 3.01 -1.78 -4.69
N CYS A 35 3.96 -2.59 -4.25
CA CYS A 35 5.37 -2.23 -4.08
C CYS A 35 6.27 -3.01 -5.06
N ASP A 36 5.79 -3.18 -6.29
CA ASP A 36 6.53 -3.83 -7.38
C ASP A 36 7.92 -3.19 -7.57
N GLY A 37 8.97 -3.99 -7.54
CA GLY A 37 10.34 -3.47 -7.54
C GLY A 37 11.30 -4.32 -6.72
N SER A 38 12.57 -4.25 -7.09
CA SER A 38 13.66 -5.20 -6.80
C SER A 38 14.09 -5.31 -5.34
N ALA A 39 14.64 -6.50 -5.04
CA ALA A 39 15.39 -6.91 -3.84
C ALA A 39 14.54 -7.14 -2.57
N ASP A 40 13.95 -8.33 -2.53
CA ASP A 40 13.64 -9.16 -1.35
C ASP A 40 12.82 -8.63 -0.17
N ASP A 41 12.56 -7.33 -0.02
CA ASP A 41 11.98 -6.82 1.21
C ASP A 41 10.57 -6.22 1.07
N TRP A 42 9.68 -6.62 1.96
CA TRP A 42 8.34 -6.05 2.13
C TRP A 42 8.37 -4.68 2.81
N THR A 43 9.51 -4.24 3.32
CA THR A 43 9.72 -2.97 4.03
C THR A 43 9.15 -1.77 3.26
N THR A 44 9.33 -1.69 1.93
CA THR A 44 8.74 -0.62 1.10
C THR A 44 7.23 -0.58 1.20
N CYS A 45 6.61 -1.75 1.17
CA CYS A 45 5.18 -1.97 1.29
C CYS A 45 4.67 -1.56 2.68
N TYR A 46 5.38 -1.97 3.74
CA TYR A 46 5.02 -1.65 5.13
C TYR A 46 5.19 -0.17 5.47
N ASN A 47 6.24 0.48 4.96
CA ASN A 47 6.47 1.90 5.13
C ASN A 47 5.41 2.74 4.39
N ALA A 48 5.04 2.32 3.18
CA ALA A 48 3.94 2.95 2.45
C ALA A 48 2.61 2.83 3.21
N ALA A 49 2.32 1.68 3.81
CA ALA A 49 1.14 1.48 4.66
C ALA A 49 1.14 2.38 5.89
N ALA A 50 2.27 2.45 6.61
CA ALA A 50 2.40 3.32 7.78
C ALA A 50 2.14 4.79 7.41
N LYS A 51 2.72 5.24 6.29
CA LYS A 51 2.55 6.61 5.78
C LYS A 51 1.11 6.89 5.34
N ALA A 52 0.47 5.95 4.63
CA ALA A 52 -0.90 6.10 4.16
C ALA A 52 -1.93 6.16 5.30
N CYS A 53 -1.72 5.36 6.35
CA CYS A 53 -2.56 5.37 7.54
C CYS A 53 -2.17 6.43 8.58
N GLY A 54 -1.06 7.15 8.39
CA GLY A 54 -0.57 8.12 9.38
C GLY A 54 -0.15 7.49 10.71
N GLY A 55 0.21 6.21 10.74
CA GLY A 55 0.51 5.48 11.97
C GLY A 55 0.26 3.98 11.88
N LYS A 56 -0.50 3.45 12.83
CA LYS A 56 -0.75 2.01 12.98
C LYS A 56 -1.72 1.52 11.92
N TYR A 57 -1.50 0.29 11.46
CA TYR A 57 -2.40 -0.40 10.55
C TYR A 57 -2.43 -1.90 10.87
N ARG A 58 -3.39 -2.59 10.26
CA ARG A 58 -3.50 -4.04 10.25
C ARG A 58 -3.46 -4.51 8.81
N ILE A 59 -2.66 -5.54 8.56
CA ILE A 59 -2.66 -6.23 7.27
C ILE A 59 -3.94 -7.05 7.16
N VAL A 60 -4.70 -6.80 6.09
CA VAL A 60 -5.93 -7.53 5.74
C VAL A 60 -5.60 -8.63 4.75
N ASN A 61 -4.77 -8.32 3.76
CA ASN A 61 -4.33 -9.27 2.76
C ASN A 61 -2.90 -8.94 2.28
N THR A 62 -2.17 -9.96 1.84
CA THR A 62 -0.88 -9.85 1.17
C THR A 62 -0.88 -10.74 -0.05
N ASP A 63 -0.45 -10.20 -1.18
CA ASP A 63 -0.24 -10.95 -2.41
C ASP A 63 1.20 -10.74 -2.87
N GLY A 64 1.91 -11.84 -3.08
CA GLY A 64 3.32 -11.83 -3.46
C GLY A 64 3.59 -12.91 -4.47
N ASN A 65 4.15 -12.54 -5.62
CA ASN A 65 4.53 -13.47 -6.67
C ASN A 65 5.96 -13.18 -7.15
N SER A 66 6.68 -14.26 -7.46
CA SER A 66 8.04 -14.22 -8.00
C SER A 66 8.09 -15.08 -9.24
N THR A 67 8.25 -14.45 -10.40
CA THR A 67 8.34 -15.15 -11.69
C THR A 67 9.78 -15.15 -12.17
N ALA A 68 10.36 -16.34 -12.37
CA ALA A 68 11.70 -16.46 -12.95
C ALA A 68 11.71 -15.99 -14.41
N THR A 69 12.70 -15.17 -14.78
CA THR A 69 12.94 -14.75 -16.17
C THR A 69 14.40 -14.94 -16.53
N GLY A 70 14.74 -14.86 -17.82
CA GLY A 70 16.13 -14.92 -18.29
C GLY A 70 17.03 -13.77 -17.79
N LEU A 71 16.48 -12.76 -17.12
CA LEU A 71 17.18 -11.60 -16.57
C LEU A 71 17.15 -11.55 -15.03
N GLY A 72 16.61 -12.58 -14.36
CA GLY A 72 16.39 -12.64 -12.91
C GLY A 72 14.90 -12.73 -12.53
N PRO A 73 14.57 -12.85 -11.22
CA PRO A 73 13.18 -12.94 -10.77
C PRO A 73 12.46 -11.59 -10.86
N LEU A 74 11.30 -11.58 -11.50
CA LEU A 74 10.34 -10.48 -11.43
C LEU A 74 9.47 -10.67 -10.19
N VAL A 75 9.69 -9.82 -9.19
CA VAL A 75 8.96 -9.85 -7.93
C VAL A 75 7.84 -8.80 -7.95
N ARG A 76 6.62 -9.26 -7.69
CA ARG A 76 5.42 -8.44 -7.54
C ARG A 76 4.89 -8.63 -6.13
N ARG A 77 4.60 -7.53 -5.45
CA ARG A 77 4.12 -7.56 -4.07
C ARG A 77 3.09 -6.49 -3.87
N SER A 78 1.99 -6.89 -3.24
CA SER A 78 0.94 -5.98 -2.83
C SER A 78 0.35 -6.36 -1.49
N LEU A 79 -0.22 -5.38 -0.81
CA LEU A 79 -0.92 -5.56 0.45
C LEU A 79 -2.17 -4.72 0.52
N ILE A 80 -3.18 -5.25 1.20
CA ILE A 80 -4.37 -4.52 1.61
C ILE A 80 -4.27 -4.32 3.11
N VAL A 81 -4.37 -3.07 3.55
CA VAL A 81 -4.34 -2.72 4.97
C VAL A 81 -5.60 -1.99 5.39
N SER A 82 -5.94 -2.16 6.67
CA SER A 82 -6.96 -1.41 7.39
C SER A 82 -6.25 -0.51 8.41
N CYS A 83 -6.52 0.80 8.37
CA CYS A 83 -5.91 1.75 9.28
C CYS A 83 -6.48 1.61 10.68
N LYS A 84 -5.61 1.72 11.70
CA LYS A 84 -6.00 1.74 13.11
C LYS A 84 -5.91 3.17 13.63
N GLY A 85 -7.05 3.69 14.09
CA GLY A 85 -7.13 4.94 14.86
C GLY A 85 -6.65 4.78 16.28
#